data_AF-A0A537K0B7-F1
#
_entry.id   AF-A0A537K0B7-F1
#
_cell.length_a   1.000
_cell.length_b   1.000
_cell.length_c   1.000
_cell.angle_alpha   90.00
_cell.angle_beta   90.00
_cell.angle_gamma   90.00
#
_symmetry.space_group_name_H-M   'P 1'
#
loop_
_entity.id
_entity.type
_entity.pdbx_description
1 polymer ?
#
loop_
_entity_poly.entity_id
_entity_poly.type
_entity_poly.pdbx_seq_one_letter_code
_entity_poly.pdbx_strand_id
1 'polypeptide(L)' 'MNNISGTINWGIIGCGDVCEVKSGPAFNKVANSKLVAIMRRNLDKAKDFAQRHGVP' A
#
# COMPACT_ATOMS: atom_id res chain seq x y z
N MET A 1 -23.33 2.05 -8.90
CA MET A 1 -22.15 1.92 -8.02
C MET A 1 -22.16 3.13 -7.11
N ASN A 2 -22.16 2.93 -5.79
CA ASN A 2 -22.21 4.06 -4.85
C ASN A 2 -20.93 4.89 -5.00
N ASN A 3 -21.07 6.15 -5.41
CA ASN A 3 -19.97 7.13 -5.43
C ASN A 3 -19.59 7.42 -3.97
N ILE A 4 -18.57 6.75 -3.45
CA ILE A 4 -17.96 7.15 -2.19
C ILE A 4 -17.19 8.44 -2.45
N SER A 5 -17.70 9.57 -1.97
CA SER A 5 -17.00 10.87 -2.06
C SER A 5 -15.87 10.90 -1.03
N GLY A 6 -14.72 10.32 -1.36
CA GLY A 6 -13.56 10.34 -0.48
C GLY A 6 -12.48 9.36 -0.91
N THR A 7 -11.22 9.67 -0.58
CA THR A 7 -10.11 8.72 -0.78
C THR A 7 -10.16 7.64 0.30
N ILE A 8 -10.19 6.37 -0.11
CA ILE A 8 -10.04 5.22 0.78
C ILE A 8 -8.56 5.04 1.12
N ASN A 9 -8.26 5.04 2.42
CA ASN A 9 -6.91 4.85 2.94
C ASN A 9 -6.69 3.38 3.32
N TRP A 10 -5.60 2.80 2.84
CA TRP A 10 -5.27 1.39 3.03
C TRP A 10 -4.02 1.19 3.88
N GLY A 11 -4.01 0.06 4.60
CA GLY A 11 -2.84 -0.48 5.27
C GLY A 11 -2.57 -1.92 4.84
N ILE A 12 -1.31 -2.28 4.61
CA ILE A 12 -0.91 -3.66 4.27
C ILE A 12 -0.13 -4.28 5.42
N ILE A 13 -0.54 -5.48 5.86
CA ILE A 13 0.24 -6.29 6.79
C ILE A 13 0.90 -7.43 6.02
N GLY A 14 2.23 -7.37 5.88
CA GLY A 14 3.00 -8.37 5.13
C GLY A 14 3.39 -7.91 3.73
N CYS A 15 4.34 -6.98 3.64
CA CYS A 15 4.93 -6.52 2.38
C CYS A 15 6.02 -7.48 1.86
N GLY A 16 5.62 -8.67 1.44
CA GLY A 16 6.48 -9.66 0.77
C GLY A 16 6.35 -9.65 -0.75
N ASP A 17 6.97 -10.63 -1.42
CA ASP A 17 7.11 -10.67 -2.88
C ASP A 17 5.76 -10.72 -3.62
N VAL A 18 4.77 -11.42 -3.04
CA VAL A 18 3.41 -11.45 -3.60
C VAL A 18 2.76 -10.07 -3.56
N CYS A 19 2.98 -9.31 -2.49
CA CYS A 19 2.45 -7.95 -2.35
C CYS A 19 3.06 -7.00 -3.38
N GLU A 20 4.36 -7.12 -3.67
CA GLU A 20 5.05 -6.30 -4.67
C GLU A 20 4.43 -6.43 -6.07
N VAL A 21 4.06 -7.65 -6.46
CA VAL A 21 3.61 -7.94 -7.83
C VAL A 21 2.10 -7.85 -7.97
N LYS A 22 1.33 -8.28 -6.96
CA LYS A 22 -0.13 -8.41 -7.06
C LYS A 22 -0.89 -7.26 -6.41
N SER A 23 -0.95 -7.26 -5.08
CA SER A 23 -1.90 -6.43 -4.33
C SER A 23 -1.40 -5.00 -4.07
N GLY A 24 -0.10 -4.82 -3.85
CA GLY A 24 0.51 -3.52 -3.53
C GLY A 24 0.26 -2.44 -4.58
N PRO A 25 0.53 -2.69 -5.88
CA PRO A 25 0.35 -1.67 -6.92
C PRO A 25 -1.09 -1.22 -7.11
N ALA A 26 -2.08 -2.06 -6.79
CA ALA A 26 -3.49 -1.73 -7.01
C ALA A 26 -3.95 -0.52 -6.18
N PHE A 27 -3.45 -0.40 -4.94
CA PHE A 27 -3.88 0.67 -4.02
C PHE A 27 -3.50 2.08 -4.48
N ASN A 28 -2.45 2.21 -5.29
CA ASN A 28 -2.00 3.49 -5.87
C ASN A 28 -2.52 3.71 -7.31
N LYS A 29 -3.03 2.66 -7.98
CA LYS A 29 -3.53 2.75 -9.36
C LYS A 29 -5.04 3.02 -9.43
N VAL A 30 -5.79 2.60 -8.42
CA VAL A 30 -7.25 2.78 -8.37
C VAL A 30 -7.60 4.20 -7.95
N ALA A 31 -8.56 4.82 -8.64
CA ALA A 31 -9.06 6.15 -8.28
C ALA A 31 -9.63 6.17 -6.86
N ASN A 32 -9.45 7.29 -6.16
CA ASN A 32 -9.90 7.46 -4.77
C ASN A 32 -9.36 6.39 -3.81
N SER A 33 -8.15 5.90 -4.05
CA SER A 33 -7.46 4.93 -3.20
C SER A 33 -6.04 5.40 -2.91
N LYS A 34 -5.57 5.22 -1.67
CA LYS A 34 -4.20 5.55 -1.26
C LYS A 34 -3.67 4.55 -0.24
N LEU A 35 -2.47 4.03 -0.46
CA LEU A 35 -1.74 3.26 0.56
C LEU A 35 -1.05 4.24 1.54
N VAL A 36 -1.40 4.16 2.82
CA VAL A 36 -0.89 5.09 3.85
C VAL A 36 -0.12 4.41 4.97
N ALA A 37 -0.18 3.09 5.07
CA ALA A 37 0.54 2.33 6.08
C ALA A 37 0.98 0.96 5.57
N ILE A 38 2.12 0.50 6.07
CA ILE A 38 2.64 -0.83 5.78
C ILE A 38 3.22 -1.46 7.05
N MET A 39 3.23 -2.79 7.08
CA MET A 39 3.91 -3.56 8.09
C MET A 39 4.76 -4.65 7.46
N ARG A 40 5.98 -4.80 7.98
CA ARG A 40 6.84 -5.95 7.77
C ARG A 40 7.62 -6.25 9.05
N ARG A 41 7.89 -7.53 9.31
CA ARG A 41 8.64 -7.96 10.51
C ARG A 41 10.06 -7.39 10.57
N ASN A 42 10.71 -7.28 9.42
CA ASN A 42 12.06 -6.70 9.31
C ASN A 42 11.93 -5.21 8.98
N LEU A 43 12.52 -4.37 9.83
CA LEU A 43 12.43 -2.91 9.74
C LEU A 43 13.08 -2.35 8.47
N ASP A 44 14.28 -2.79 8.11
CA ASP A 44 14.99 -2.29 6.92
C ASP A 44 14.20 -2.59 5.66
N LYS A 45 13.66 -3.80 5.62
CA LYS A 45 12.80 -4.26 4.54
C LYS A 45 11.42 -3.58 4.51
N ALA A 46 10.94 -3.04 5.64
CA ALA A 46 9.75 -2.20 5.69
C ALA A 46 10.06 -0.80 5.13
N LYS A 47 11.16 -0.19 5.57
CA LYS A 47 11.63 1.12 5.10
C LYS A 47 11.88 1.14 3.61
N ASP A 48 12.56 0.13 3.07
CA ASP A 48 12.79 -0.03 1.63
C ASP A 48 11.46 -0.08 0.85
N PHE A 49 10.50 -0.88 1.32
CA PHE A 49 9.16 -0.93 0.70
C PHE A 49 8.46 0.42 0.75
N ALA A 50 8.43 1.06 1.91
CA ALA A 50 7.78 2.37 2.09
C ALA A 50 8.39 3.43 1.16
N GLN A 51 9.72 3.47 1.05
CA GLN A 51 10.43 4.42 0.19
C GLN A 51 10.14 4.18 -1.30
N ARG A 52 10.20 2.93 -1.77
CA ARG A 52 9.93 2.60 -3.18
C ARG A 52 8.48 2.81 -3.59
N HIS A 53 7.54 2.69 -2.65
CA HIS A 53 6.10 2.80 -2.90
C HIS A 53 5.47 4.12 -2.42
N GLY A 54 6.27 5.05 -1.87
CA GLY A 54 5.80 6.37 -1.42
C GLY A 54 4.84 6.31 -0.22
N VAL A 55 4.99 5.32 0.66
CA VAL A 55 4.21 5.21 1.90
C VAL A 55 4.92 6.02 2.99
N PRO A 56 4.20 6.88 3.75
CA PRO A 56 4.80 7.70 4.81
C PRO A 56 5.30 6.87 6.00
#